data_AF-A0AAW1HJJ0-F1
#
_entry.id   AF-A0AAW1HJJ0-F1
#
_cell.length_a   1.000
_cell.length_b   1.000
_cell.length_c   1.000
_cell.angle_alpha   90.00
_cell.angle_beta   90.00
_cell.angle_gamma   90.00
#
_symmetry.space_group_name_H-M   'P 1'
#
loop_
_entity.id
_entity.type
_entity.pdbx_description
1 polymer ?
#
loop_
_entity_poly.entity_id
_entity_poly.type
_entity_poly.pdbx_seq_one_letter_code
_entity_poly.pdbx_strand_id
1 'polypeptide(L)'
;MALLKKQAKEGTCFEKPSIIGTRGSLGLVDADVIPKYELTVEDGRQLAKEYSRVLMRKHRARQKAETTLLRLKKEAIEALPEHLKAAAMVPDLTPFPANRYMATLTPPIEGYIDKIREATAKATGKEKLR
;
A
#
# COMPACT_ATOMS: atom_id res chain seq x y z
N MET A 1 33.24 13.85 -2.26
CA MET A 1 32.91 13.47 -3.65
C MET A 1 33.35 12.05 -4.05
N ALA A 2 34.32 11.40 -3.38
CA ALA A 2 34.75 10.04 -3.71
C ALA A 2 33.90 8.91 -3.07
N LEU A 3 33.29 9.16 -1.91
CA LEU A 3 32.50 8.16 -1.17
C LEU A 3 31.14 7.83 -1.80
N LEU A 4 30.43 8.81 -2.37
CA LEU A 4 29.15 8.56 -3.06
C LEU A 4 29.30 7.74 -4.35
N LYS A 5 30.45 7.84 -5.04
CA LYS A 5 30.72 7.06 -6.26
C LYS A 5 31.01 5.58 -5.98
N LYS A 6 31.48 5.23 -4.78
CA LYS A 6 31.70 3.83 -4.38
C LYS A 6 30.37 3.10 -4.11
N GLN A 7 29.44 3.76 -3.43
CA GLN A 7 28.13 3.19 -3.11
C GLN A 7 27.25 2.94 -4.35
N ALA A 8 27.38 3.77 -5.39
CA ALA A 8 26.69 3.53 -6.67
C ALA A 8 27.26 2.32 -7.45
N LYS A 9 28.50 1.89 -7.16
CA LYS A 9 29.16 0.74 -7.80
C LYS A 9 28.88 -0.58 -7.06
N GLU A 10 28.44 -0.52 -5.80
CA GLU A 10 28.09 -1.68 -4.96
C GLU A 10 26.60 -2.09 -5.09
N GLY A 11 25.76 -1.27 -5.72
CA GLY A 11 24.33 -1.54 -5.92
C GLY A 11 23.99 -2.54 -7.03
N THR A 12 24.99 -3.12 -7.70
CA THR A 12 24.80 -4.18 -8.71
C THR A 12 25.32 -5.51 -8.18
N CYS A 13 24.79 -5.97 -7.05
CA CYS A 13 25.03 -7.31 -6.54
C CYS A 13 23.79 -8.18 -6.76
N PHE A 14 23.58 -8.58 -8.01
CA PHE A 14 22.68 -9.69 -8.35
C PHE A 14 23.49 -10.79 -9.06
N GLU A 15 24.63 -11.18 -8.47
CA GLU A 15 25.53 -12.16 -9.11
C GLU A 15 25.21 -13.62 -8.79
N LYS A 16 24.21 -13.92 -7.95
CA LYS A 16 23.55 -15.25 -7.83
C LYS A 16 22.30 -15.13 -6.94
N PRO A 17 21.19 -15.83 -7.24
CA PRO A 17 20.09 -15.94 -6.29
C PRO A 17 20.57 -16.71 -5.06
N SER A 18 20.76 -16.02 -3.94
CA SER A 18 20.99 -16.66 -2.65
C SER A 18 19.66 -17.28 -2.18
N ILE A 19 19.66 -18.59 -1.98
CA ILE A 19 18.48 -19.34 -1.55
C ILE A 19 18.25 -19.04 -0.07
N ILE A 20 17.30 -18.16 0.25
CA ILE A 20 16.80 -17.94 1.61
C ILE A 20 15.62 -18.91 1.81
N GLY A 21 15.88 -20.11 2.33
CA GLY A 21 14.83 -21.05 2.74
C GLY A 21 15.20 -22.54 2.65
N THR A 22 14.43 -23.37 3.35
CA THR A 22 14.47 -24.84 3.28
C THR A 22 14.09 -25.33 1.88
N ARG A 23 14.86 -26.30 1.36
CA ARG A 23 14.64 -26.95 0.04
C ARG A 23 13.30 -27.70 0.01
N GLY A 24 12.24 -27.00 -0.37
CA GLY A 24 10.97 -27.56 -0.82
C GLY A 24 10.81 -27.33 -2.33
N SER A 25 10.32 -28.33 -3.06
CA SER A 25 10.22 -28.41 -4.51
C SER A 25 9.12 -27.52 -5.12
N LEU A 26 9.13 -26.23 -4.86
CA LEU A 26 8.48 -25.28 -5.76
C LEU A 26 9.49 -25.00 -6.86
N GLY A 27 9.18 -25.45 -8.08
CA GLY A 27 10.08 -25.38 -9.24
C GLY A 27 10.75 -24.02 -9.33
N LEU A 28 12.04 -23.96 -8.99
CA LEU A 28 12.89 -22.86 -9.36
C LEU A 28 12.82 -22.80 -10.88
N VAL A 29 12.18 -21.76 -11.42
CA VAL A 29 12.26 -21.48 -12.84
C VAL A 29 13.74 -21.30 -13.15
N ASP A 30 14.29 -22.19 -13.99
CA ASP A 30 15.68 -22.10 -14.41
C ASP A 30 15.91 -20.69 -14.97
N ALA A 31 17.01 -20.05 -14.56
CA ALA A 31 17.31 -18.67 -14.93
C ALA A 31 17.35 -18.46 -16.45
N ASP A 32 17.61 -19.54 -17.20
CA ASP A 32 17.66 -19.58 -18.66
C ASP A 32 16.28 -19.53 -19.33
N VAL A 33 15.21 -19.88 -18.61
CA VAL A 33 13.82 -19.92 -19.12
C VAL A 33 13.14 -18.55 -18.97
N ILE A 34 13.74 -17.61 -18.23
CA ILE A 34 13.18 -16.28 -18.02
C ILE A 34 13.25 -15.49 -19.34
N PRO A 35 12.12 -15.13 -19.97
CA PRO A 35 12.13 -14.36 -21.19
C PRO A 35 12.73 -12.98 -20.93
N LYS A 36 13.83 -12.67 -21.63
CA LYS A 36 14.46 -11.35 -21.62
C LYS A 36 13.79 -10.51 -22.70
N TYR A 37 13.08 -9.47 -22.28
CA TYR A 37 12.48 -8.51 -23.20
C TYR A 37 13.48 -7.37 -23.43
N GLU A 38 13.79 -7.09 -24.69
CA GLU A 38 14.62 -5.95 -25.06
C GLU A 38 13.76 -4.68 -25.01
N LEU A 39 13.94 -3.88 -23.95
CA LEU A 39 13.42 -2.53 -23.92
C LEU A 39 14.45 -1.60 -24.58
N THR A 40 14.04 -0.81 -25.56
CA THR A 40 14.93 0.21 -26.11
C THR A 40 15.26 1.22 -25.00
N VAL A 41 16.51 1.69 -24.96
CA VAL A 41 16.97 2.66 -23.94
C VAL A 41 16.15 3.96 -24.02
N GLU A 42 15.71 4.31 -25.24
CA GLU A 42 14.83 5.46 -25.54
C GLU A 42 13.48 5.33 -24.82
N ASP A 43 12.77 4.22 -25.04
CA ASP A 43 11.43 4.00 -24.48
C ASP A 43 11.46 3.95 -22.95
N GLY A 44 12.48 3.31 -22.37
CA GLY A 44 12.67 3.28 -20.92
C GLY A 44 12.84 4.67 -20.32
N ARG A 45 13.62 5.54 -20.97
CA ARG A 45 13.81 6.94 -20.53
C ARG A 45 12.52 7.76 -20.66
N GLN A 46 11.77 7.56 -21.73
CA GLN A 46 10.49 8.26 -21.93
C GLN A 46 9.46 7.86 -20.86
N LEU A 47 9.29 6.56 -20.61
CA LEU A 47 8.36 6.06 -19.59
C LEU A 47 8.69 6.56 -18.19
N ALA A 48 9.97 6.53 -17.79
CA ALA A 48 10.40 7.02 -16.48
C ALA A 48 10.13 8.52 -16.31
N LYS A 49 10.35 9.31 -17.37
CA LYS A 49 10.09 10.76 -17.37
C LYS A 49 8.60 11.06 -17.23
N GLU A 50 7.74 10.37 -17.98
CA GLU A 50 6.29 10.56 -17.89
C GLU A 50 5.73 10.11 -16.54
N TYR A 51 6.18 8.97 -16.02
CA TYR A 51 5.80 8.51 -14.68
C TYR A 51 6.15 9.56 -13.62
N SER A 52 7.38 10.09 -13.67
CA SER A 52 7.84 11.14 -12.74
C SER A 52 6.97 12.40 -12.86
N ARG A 53 6.59 12.81 -14.07
CA ARG A 53 5.71 13.96 -14.32
C ARG A 53 4.32 13.76 -13.72
N VAL A 54 3.72 12.58 -13.92
CA VAL A 54 2.40 12.23 -13.38
C VAL A 54 2.44 12.17 -11.86
N LEU A 55 3.46 11.55 -11.28
CA LEU A 55 3.64 11.45 -9.84
C LEU A 55 3.73 12.83 -9.18
N MET A 56 4.54 13.74 -9.75
CA MET A 56 4.67 15.10 -9.24
C MET A 56 3.39 15.93 -9.40
N ARG A 57 2.61 15.70 -10.47
CA ARG A 57 1.27 16.31 -10.61
C ARG A 57 0.32 15.82 -9.51
N LYS A 58 0.25 14.51 -9.28
CA LYS A 58 -0.59 13.91 -8.23
C LYS A 58 -0.20 14.41 -6.84
N HIS A 59 1.10 14.48 -6.55
CA HIS A 59 1.60 15.01 -5.29
C HIS A 59 1.19 16.47 -5.07
N ARG A 60 1.40 17.35 -6.06
CA ARG A 60 0.99 18.75 -5.94
C ARG A 60 -0.53 18.92 -5.77
N ALA A 61 -1.33 18.12 -6.48
CA ALA A 61 -2.78 18.12 -6.32
C ALA A 61 -3.19 17.74 -4.90
N ARG A 62 -2.56 16.71 -4.32
CA ARG A 62 -2.77 16.29 -2.93
C ARG A 62 -2.35 17.38 -1.95
N GLN A 63 -1.17 17.98 -2.10
CA GLN A 63 -0.70 19.07 -1.25
C GLN A 63 -1.66 20.27 -1.28
N LYS A 64 -2.17 20.64 -2.46
CA LYS A 64 -3.16 21.72 -2.59
C LYS A 64 -4.47 21.38 -1.88
N ALA A 65 -4.96 20.15 -2.00
CA ALA A 65 -6.17 19.70 -1.32
C ALA A 65 -5.99 19.72 0.21
N GLU A 66 -4.89 19.17 0.72
CA GLU A 66 -4.61 19.11 2.16
C GLU A 66 -4.42 20.51 2.76
N THR A 67 -3.69 21.41 2.09
CA THR A 67 -3.50 22.80 2.56
C THR A 67 -4.82 23.58 2.55
N THR A 68 -5.66 23.39 1.53
CA THR A 68 -6.99 24.02 1.46
C THR A 68 -7.88 23.51 2.58
N LEU A 69 -7.90 22.20 2.82
CA LEU A 69 -8.69 21.59 3.90
C LEU A 69 -8.24 22.08 5.28
N LEU A 70 -6.93 22.20 5.50
CA LEU A 70 -6.38 22.74 6.75
C LEU A 70 -6.76 24.21 6.97
N ARG A 71 -6.70 25.04 5.92
CA ARG A 71 -7.12 26.45 5.99
C ARG A 71 -8.60 26.55 6.36
N LEU A 72 -9.46 25.84 5.62
CA LEU A 72 -10.91 25.85 5.87
C LEU A 72 -11.25 25.30 7.26
N LYS A 73 -10.54 24.28 7.75
CA LYS A 73 -10.70 23.77 9.12
C LYS A 73 -10.44 24.86 10.16
N LYS A 74 -9.38 25.66 10.00
CA LYS A 74 -9.05 26.75 10.93
C LYS A 74 -10.12 27.85 10.91
N GLU A 75 -10.53 28.28 9.72
CA GLU A 75 -11.59 29.28 9.52
C GLU A 75 -12.91 28.79 10.15
N ALA A 76 -13.24 27.51 9.99
CA ALA A 76 -14.43 26.91 10.59
C ALA A 76 -14.36 26.90 12.14
N ILE A 77 -13.20 26.59 12.73
CA ILE A 77 -13.02 26.63 14.20
C ILE A 77 -13.14 28.06 14.72
N GLU A 78 -12.63 29.04 13.97
CA GLU A 78 -12.71 30.45 14.36
C GLU A 78 -14.14 30.99 14.31
N ALA A 79 -14.96 30.49 13.38
CA ALA A 79 -16.37 30.86 13.26
C ALA A 79 -17.28 30.25 14.36
N LEU A 80 -16.76 29.34 15.21
CA LEU A 80 -17.54 28.74 16.29
C LEU A 80 -17.71 29.70 17.48
N PRO A 81 -18.80 29.56 18.24
CA PRO A 81 -18.95 30.21 19.56
C PRO A 81 -17.83 29.81 20.53
N GLU A 82 -17.45 30.72 21.42
CA GLU A 82 -16.28 30.59 22.31
C GLU A 82 -16.28 29.28 23.13
N HIS A 83 -17.44 28.86 23.64
CA HIS A 83 -17.59 27.63 24.43
C HIS A 83 -17.31 26.35 23.64
N LEU A 84 -17.58 26.34 22.32
CA LEU A 84 -17.29 25.19 21.44
C LEU A 84 -15.87 25.24 20.87
N LYS A 85 -15.32 26.45 20.72
CA LYS A 85 -13.96 26.66 20.22
C LYS A 85 -12.92 26.01 21.13
N ALA A 86 -13.08 26.13 22.45
CA ALA A 86 -12.22 25.48 23.43
C ALA A 86 -12.22 23.94 23.29
N ALA A 87 -13.40 23.34 23.10
CA ALA A 87 -13.54 21.89 22.90
C ALA A 87 -12.95 21.43 21.56
N ALA A 88 -13.13 22.20 20.49
CA ALA A 88 -12.65 21.88 19.14
C ALA A 88 -11.12 21.96 18.99
N MET A 89 -10.44 22.70 19.86
CA MET A 89 -8.97 22.83 19.85
C MET A 89 -8.25 21.61 20.45
N VAL A 90 -8.96 20.78 21.22
CA VAL A 90 -8.40 19.57 21.81
C VAL A 90 -8.25 18.50 20.72
N PRO A 91 -7.05 17.92 20.50
CA PRO A 91 -6.87 16.83 19.55
C PRO A 91 -7.67 15.59 19.98
N ASP A 92 -8.44 15.04 19.04
CA ASP A 92 -9.14 13.77 19.25
C ASP A 92 -8.16 12.60 19.15
N LEU A 93 -8.07 11.81 20.23
CA LEU A 93 -7.22 10.62 20.34
C LEU A 93 -8.01 9.32 20.20
N THR A 94 -9.30 9.39 19.80
CA THR A 94 -10.07 8.18 19.51
C THR A 94 -9.40 7.36 18.40
N PRO A 95 -9.23 6.05 18.58
CA PRO A 95 -8.61 5.21 17.57
C PRO A 95 -9.51 5.13 16.33
N PHE A 96 -8.90 4.96 15.16
CA PHE A 96 -9.65 4.74 13.93
C PHE A 96 -10.54 3.48 14.04
N PRO A 97 -11.74 3.49 13.46
CA PRO A 97 -12.66 2.37 13.54
C PRO A 97 -12.04 1.13 12.88
N ALA A 98 -12.07 0.00 13.60
CA ALA A 98 -11.54 -1.28 13.13
C ALA A 98 -12.25 -1.81 11.86
N ASN A 99 -13.45 -1.31 11.56
CA ASN A 99 -14.27 -1.71 10.41
C ASN A 99 -13.93 -0.95 9.11
N ARG A 100 -12.85 -0.15 9.07
CA ARG A 100 -12.42 0.52 7.85
C ARG A 100 -11.66 -0.46 6.96
N TYR A 101 -12.39 -1.18 6.11
CA TYR A 101 -11.81 -2.10 5.14
C TYR A 101 -11.10 -1.35 4.00
N MET A 102 -10.02 -1.95 3.49
CA MET A 102 -9.39 -1.50 2.25
C MET A 102 -10.33 -1.78 1.07
N ALA A 103 -10.29 -0.93 0.04
CA ALA A 103 -11.02 -1.17 -1.18
C ALA A 103 -10.52 -2.49 -1.82
N THR A 104 -11.44 -3.42 -2.04
CA THR A 104 -11.18 -4.67 -2.76
C THR A 104 -11.37 -4.47 -4.26
N LEU A 105 -10.71 -5.28 -5.09
CA LEU A 105 -10.84 -5.21 -6.56
C LEU A 105 -12.29 -5.47 -7.01
N THR A 106 -12.97 -6.38 -6.32
CA THR A 106 -14.40 -6.67 -6.48
C THR A 106 -15.10 -6.46 -5.14
N PRO A 107 -16.31 -5.88 -5.13
CA PRO A 107 -17.08 -5.78 -3.88
C PRO A 107 -17.38 -7.19 -3.33
N PRO A 108 -17.43 -7.37 -2.00
CA PRO A 108 -17.72 -8.66 -1.41
C PRO A 108 -19.14 -9.12 -1.78
N ILE A 109 -19.28 -10.42 -2.03
CA ILE A 109 -20.59 -11.05 -2.28
C ILE A 109 -21.36 -11.09 -0.95
N GLU A 110 -22.57 -10.53 -0.94
CA GLU A 110 -23.42 -10.49 0.24
C GLU A 110 -23.70 -11.89 0.81
N GLY A 111 -23.56 -12.05 2.12
CA GLY A 111 -23.82 -13.30 2.83
C GLY A 111 -22.86 -14.46 2.54
N TYR A 112 -21.82 -14.28 1.71
CA TYR A 112 -20.86 -15.35 1.43
C TYR A 112 -20.05 -15.77 2.67
N ILE A 113 -19.59 -14.78 3.45
CA ILE A 113 -18.86 -15.03 4.70
C ILE A 113 -19.76 -15.73 5.73
N ASP A 114 -21.03 -15.35 5.80
CA ASP A 114 -21.98 -15.96 6.73
C ASP A 114 -22.27 -17.41 6.37
N LYS A 115 -22.45 -17.71 5.07
CA LYS A 115 -22.58 -19.09 4.58
C LYS A 115 -21.36 -19.95 4.91
N ILE A 116 -20.15 -19.41 4.80
CA ILE A 116 -18.92 -20.12 5.19
C ILE A 116 -18.92 -20.38 6.69
N ARG A 117 -19.24 -19.37 7.52
CA ARG A 117 -19.29 -19.51 8.98
C ARG A 117 -20.33 -20.53 9.44
N GLU A 118 -21.49 -20.55 8.81
CA GLU A 118 -22.52 -21.55 9.07
C GLU A 118 -22.05 -22.96 8.67
N ALA A 119 -21.40 -23.09 7.52
CA ALA A 119 -20.88 -24.37 7.05
C ALA A 119 -19.76 -24.90 7.97
N THR A 120 -18.84 -24.04 8.42
CA THR A 120 -17.78 -24.44 9.36
C THR A 120 -18.33 -24.78 10.74
N ALA A 121 -19.28 -24.01 11.27
CA ALA A 121 -19.95 -24.32 12.53
C ALA A 121 -20.71 -25.68 12.47
N LYS A 122 -21.33 -25.99 11.33
CA LYS A 122 -21.97 -27.31 11.09
C LYS A 122 -20.95 -28.45 10.97
N ALA A 123 -19.73 -28.17 10.52
CA ALA A 123 -18.67 -29.16 10.36
C ALA A 123 -17.97 -29.49 11.68
N THR A 124 -17.69 -28.48 12.53
CA THR A 124 -17.01 -28.67 13.82
C THR A 124 -17.85 -29.47 14.82
N GLY A 125 -19.19 -29.39 14.75
CA GLY A 125 -20.08 -30.23 15.57
C GLY A 125 -20.15 -31.71 15.16
N LYS A 126 -19.50 -32.12 14.06
CA LYS A 126 -19.51 -33.51 13.55
C LYS A 126 -18.25 -34.31 13.85
N GLU A 127 -17.20 -33.70 14.39
CA GLU A 127 -16.05 -34.45 14.91
C GLU A 127 -16.42 -35.08 16.26
N LYS A 128 -16.68 -36.39 16.23
CA LYS A 128 -16.82 -37.20 17.44
C LYS A 128 -15.53 -37.05 18.26
N LEU A 129 -15.65 -36.65 19.53
CA LEU A 129 -14.62 -36.86 20.54
C LEU A 129 -14.14 -38.32 20.43
N ARG A 130 -12.90 -38.52 20.03
CA ARG A 130 -12.16 -39.76 20.25
C ARG A 130 -11.31 -39.59 21.50
#